data_AF-A0A448XS09-F1
#
_entry.id   AF-A0A448XS09-F1
#
_cell.length_a   1.000
_cell.length_b   1.000
_cell.length_c   1.000
_cell.angle_alpha   90.00
_cell.angle_beta   90.00
_cell.angle_gamma   90.00
#
_symmetry.space_group_name_H-M   'P 1'
#
loop_
_entity.id
_entity.type
_entity.pdbx_description
1 polymer ?
#
loop_
_entity_poly.entity_id
_entity_poly.type
_entity_poly.pdbx_seq_one_letter_code
_entity_poly.pdbx_strand_id
1 'polypeptide(L)'
;MVRSAWATYIDYNRIDQSPIIGPHPFHPNILLCSGFSGTAPQHCIAAGRAIAETICNAHYKTIDLTRFSFDRFYTEELMFDGLEQPPVFPIETKSENVIGEC
;
A
#
# COMPACT_ATOMS: atom_id res chain seq x y z
N MET A 1 -25.98 20.99 -7.17
CA MET A 1 -25.33 20.65 -8.45
C MET A 1 -23.87 20.35 -8.19
N VAL A 2 -23.42 19.13 -8.46
CA VAL A 2 -22.00 18.75 -8.41
C VAL A 2 -21.28 19.43 -9.58
N ARG A 3 -20.15 20.11 -9.32
CA ARG A 3 -19.39 20.82 -10.36
C ARG A 3 -18.29 19.96 -11.00
N SER A 4 -17.86 18.90 -10.33
CA SER A 4 -16.81 18.00 -10.81
C SER A 4 -16.78 16.73 -9.97
N ALA A 5 -16.41 15.61 -10.59
CA ALA A 5 -16.06 14.35 -9.94
C ALA A 5 -14.76 13.81 -10.56
N TRP A 6 -14.01 13.01 -9.82
CA TRP A 6 -12.77 12.39 -10.29
C TRP A 6 -12.64 10.98 -9.70
N ALA A 7 -11.89 10.14 -10.39
CA ALA A 7 -11.55 8.79 -9.96
C ALA A 7 -10.03 8.62 -9.96
N THR A 8 -9.51 7.72 -9.14
CA THR A 8 -8.07 7.44 -9.07
C THR A 8 -7.82 5.99 -8.73
N TYR A 9 -6.71 5.49 -9.26
CA TYR A 9 -6.24 4.14 -8.97
C TYR A 9 -5.56 4.11 -7.60
N ILE A 10 -5.94 3.11 -6.81
CA ILE A 10 -5.38 2.84 -5.50
C ILE A 10 -4.89 1.41 -5.51
N ASP A 11 -3.60 1.24 -5.24
CA ASP A 11 -3.06 -0.08 -4.96
C ASP A 11 -3.53 -0.53 -3.56
N TYR A 12 -4.11 -1.72 -3.51
CA TYR A 12 -4.70 -2.27 -2.30
C TYR A 12 -4.16 -3.67 -2.05
N ASN A 13 -3.79 -3.92 -0.80
CA ASN A 13 -3.38 -5.25 -0.38
C ASN A 13 -4.64 -6.08 -0.05
N ARG A 14 -4.84 -7.19 -0.78
CA ARG A 14 -6.01 -8.07 -0.61
C ARG A 14 -6.01 -8.84 0.71
N ILE A 15 -4.84 -9.06 1.30
CA ILE A 15 -4.69 -9.97 2.42
C ILE A 15 -5.06 -9.25 3.71
N ASP A 16 -4.32 -8.19 4.05
CA ASP A 16 -4.41 -7.49 5.33
C ASP A 16 -4.73 -5.99 5.19
N GLN A 17 -4.92 -5.51 3.95
CA GLN A 17 -5.12 -4.09 3.60
C GLN A 17 -4.02 -3.13 4.09
N SER A 18 -2.95 -3.67 4.65
CA SER A 18 -1.84 -2.92 5.21
C SER A 18 -0.73 -2.74 4.16
N PRO A 19 0.00 -1.61 4.21
CA PRO A 19 1.08 -1.36 3.27
C PRO A 19 2.21 -2.38 3.41
N ILE A 20 2.94 -2.58 2.32
CA ILE A 20 4.15 -3.40 2.28
C ILE A 20 5.32 -2.44 2.06
N ILE A 21 6.15 -2.30 3.08
CA ILE A 21 7.27 -1.36 3.12
C ILE A 21 8.53 -2.09 3.62
N GLY A 22 9.57 -2.10 2.81
CA GLY A 22 10.86 -2.69 3.17
C GLY A 22 11.54 -3.43 2.03
N PRO A 23 12.67 -4.11 2.30
CA PRO A 23 13.40 -4.85 1.29
C PRO A 23 12.60 -6.06 0.77
N HIS A 24 12.81 -6.38 -0.51
CA HIS A 24 12.27 -7.60 -1.10
C HIS A 24 13.03 -8.82 -0.54
N PRO A 25 12.33 -9.91 -0.14
CA PRO A 25 12.94 -11.03 0.61
C PRO A 25 14.05 -11.75 -0.17
N PHE A 26 13.92 -11.87 -1.49
CA PHE A 26 14.93 -12.52 -2.34
C PHE A 26 15.95 -11.56 -2.94
N HIS A 27 15.70 -10.25 -2.91
CA HIS A 27 16.49 -9.25 -3.62
C HIS A 27 16.69 -8.03 -2.72
N PRO A 28 17.76 -7.99 -1.90
CA PRO A 28 17.95 -6.93 -0.91
C PRO A 28 18.16 -5.53 -1.53
N ASN A 29 18.50 -5.47 -2.82
CA ASN A 29 18.66 -4.21 -3.55
C ASN A 29 17.34 -3.63 -4.07
N ILE A 30 16.21 -4.30 -3.84
CA ILE A 30 14.88 -3.83 -4.21
C ILE A 30 14.12 -3.47 -2.94
N LEU A 31 13.63 -2.23 -2.87
CA LEU A 31 12.76 -1.76 -1.80
C LEU A 31 11.32 -1.69 -2.31
N LEU A 32 10.40 -2.25 -1.52
CA LEU A 32 8.96 -2.22 -1.74
C LEU A 32 8.35 -1.07 -0.92
N CYS A 33 7.39 -0.39 -1.52
CA CYS A 33 6.59 0.67 -0.89
C CYS A 33 5.25 0.77 -1.63
N SER A 34 4.37 -0.19 -1.37
CA SER A 34 3.12 -0.36 -2.11
C SER A 34 2.00 -0.90 -1.22
N GLY A 35 0.78 -1.00 -1.74
CA GLY A 35 -0.36 -1.56 -1.01
C GLY A 35 -0.95 -0.68 0.10
N PHE A 36 -0.93 0.65 -0.05
CA PHE A 36 -1.43 1.59 0.97
C PHE A 36 -2.97 1.58 1.15
N SER A 37 -3.73 0.91 0.29
CA SER A 37 -5.19 0.72 0.43
C SER A 37 -5.98 2.02 0.71
N GLY A 38 -5.54 3.14 0.13
CA GLY A 38 -6.18 4.45 0.27
C GLY A 38 -5.65 5.32 1.42
N THR A 39 -4.79 4.78 2.28
CA THR A 39 -4.17 5.53 3.40
C THR A 39 -2.86 6.25 3.00
N ALA A 40 -2.45 6.12 1.74
CA ALA A 40 -1.21 6.72 1.21
C ALA A 40 -1.08 8.22 1.51
N PRO A 41 -2.13 9.06 1.36
CA PRO A 41 -1.99 10.50 1.59
C PRO A 41 -1.58 10.86 3.03
N GLN A 42 -1.95 10.03 4.01
CA GLN A 42 -1.60 10.25 5.41
C GLN A 42 -0.21 9.66 5.73
N HIS A 43 0.11 8.50 5.16
CA HIS A 43 1.32 7.75 5.50
C HIS A 43 2.53 8.03 4.59
N CYS A 44 2.36 8.73 3.46
CA CYS A 44 3.42 8.92 2.47
C CYS A 44 4.66 9.63 3.03
N ILE A 45 4.48 10.58 3.96
CA ILE A 45 5.60 11.32 4.57
C ILE A 45 6.43 10.37 5.47
N ALA A 46 5.76 9.56 6.27
CA ALA A 46 6.42 8.59 7.15
C ALA A 46 7.11 7.48 6.33
N ALA A 47 6.42 6.94 5.32
CA ALA A 47 6.96 5.92 4.43
C ALA A 47 8.17 6.43 3.63
N GLY A 48 8.10 7.64 3.08
CA GLY A 48 9.20 8.27 2.35
C GLY A 48 10.43 8.47 3.24
N ARG A 49 10.24 8.93 4.48
CA ARG A 49 11.35 9.09 5.44
C ARG A 49 11.98 7.75 5.79
N ALA A 50 11.17 6.73 6.10
CA ALA A 50 11.67 5.41 6.44
C ALA A 50 12.51 4.81 5.31
N ILE A 51 12.04 4.93 4.05
CA ILE A 51 12.78 4.45 2.87
C ILE A 51 14.08 5.23 2.67
N ALA A 52 14.06 6.55 2.80
CA ALA A 52 15.27 7.36 2.70
C ALA A 52 16.31 6.94 3.76
N GLU A 53 15.87 6.64 4.97
CA GLU A 53 16.74 6.13 6.04
C GLU A 53 17.30 4.75 5.72
N THR A 54 16.48 3.84 5.19
CA THR A 54 16.94 2.51 4.74
C THR A 54 17.96 2.61 3.62
N ILE A 55 17.78 3.52 2.66
CA ILE A 55 18.74 3.73 1.56
C ILE A 55 20.08 4.28 2.09
N CYS A 56 20.03 5.27 2.98
CA CYS A 56 21.25 5.92 3.48
C CYS A 56 22.00 5.10 4.54
N ASN A 57 21.28 4.40 5.41
CA ASN A 57 21.85 3.75 6.60
C ASN A 57 21.69 2.23 6.62
N ALA A 58 21.05 1.62 5.62
CA ALA A 58 20.68 0.19 5.57
C ALA A 58 19.73 -0.28 6.70
N HIS A 59 19.20 0.63 7.53
CA HIS A 59 18.25 0.34 8.59
C HIS A 59 17.31 1.53 8.85
N TYR A 60 16.14 1.25 9.42
CA TYR A 60 15.23 2.28 9.93
C TYR A 60 15.82 2.95 11.17
N LYS A 61 15.77 4.29 11.26
CA LYS A 61 16.37 5.03 12.38
C LYS A 61 15.35 5.78 13.22
N THR A 62 14.45 6.53 12.58
CA THR A 62 13.46 7.36 13.28
C THR A 62 12.14 6.62 13.46
N ILE A 63 11.70 5.92 12.42
CA ILE A 63 10.40 5.24 12.37
C ILE A 63 10.65 3.77 12.04
N ASP A 64 10.29 2.89 12.96
CA ASP A 64 10.40 1.46 12.72
C ASP A 64 9.18 0.95 11.93
N LEU A 65 9.42 0.58 10.67
CA LEU A 65 8.43 -0.03 9.78
C LEU A 65 8.73 -1.51 9.52
N THR A 66 9.56 -2.19 10.32
CA THR A 66 9.86 -3.62 10.18
C THR A 66 8.59 -4.49 10.17
N ARG A 67 7.58 -4.08 10.92
CA ARG A 67 6.24 -4.67 10.95
C ARG A 67 5.52 -4.67 9.60
N PHE A 68 5.82 -3.71 8.72
CA PHE A 68 5.26 -3.64 7.36
C PHE A 68 6.13 -4.35 6.31
N SER A 69 7.18 -5.07 6.72
CA SER A 69 8.00 -5.85 5.80
C SER A 69 7.19 -6.95 5.10
N PHE A 70 7.75 -7.46 4.00
CA PHE A 70 7.19 -8.62 3.31
C PHE A 70 7.31 -9.90 4.16
N ASP A 71 8.21 -9.92 5.14
CA ASP A 71 8.50 -11.11 5.95
C ASP A 71 7.26 -11.60 6.73
N ARG A 72 6.32 -10.70 7.03
CA ARG A 72 5.06 -11.03 7.70
C ARG A 72 4.20 -12.06 6.96
N PHE A 73 4.33 -12.16 5.63
CA PHE A 73 3.61 -13.17 4.86
C PHE A 73 4.20 -14.57 5.05
N TYR A 74 5.49 -14.67 5.40
CA TYR A 74 6.14 -15.95 5.72
C TYR A 74 5.91 -16.35 7.19
N THR A 75 5.84 -15.37 8.09
CA THR A 75 5.62 -15.62 9.53
C THR A 75 4.14 -15.73 9.91
N GLU A 76 3.22 -15.50 8.96
CA GLU A 76 1.76 -15.45 9.16
C GLU A 76 1.30 -14.37 10.17
N GLU A 77 2.16 -13.39 10.48
CA GLU A 77 1.85 -12.26 11.37
C GLU A 77 1.14 -11.14 10.61
N LEU A 78 -0.02 -11.46 10.03
CA LEU A 78 -0.83 -10.51 9.25
C LEU A 78 -1.48 -9.45 10.13
N MET A 79 -1.55 -8.22 9.61
CA MET A 79 -2.08 -7.06 10.32
C MET A 79 -3.55 -6.81 9.96
N PHE A 80 -4.47 -7.46 10.68
CA PHE A 80 -5.90 -7.21 10.51
C PHE A 80 -6.38 -6.11 11.46
N ASP A 81 -7.00 -5.06 10.91
CA ASP A 81 -7.57 -3.95 11.70
C ASP A 81 -8.99 -4.25 12.24
N GLY A 82 -9.35 -5.54 12.35
CA GLY A 82 -10.66 -5.99 12.85
C GLY A 82 -11.86 -5.63 11.95
N LEU A 83 -11.63 -5.03 10.78
CA LEU A 83 -12.66 -4.76 9.79
C LEU A 83 -12.87 -5.98 8.91
N GLU A 84 -14.13 -6.43 8.78
CA GLU A 84 -14.50 -7.45 7.79
C GLU A 84 -13.99 -7.02 6.43
N GLN A 85 -13.29 -7.92 5.73
CA GLN A 85 -12.77 -7.64 4.40
C GLN A 85 -13.93 -7.14 3.53
N PRO A 86 -13.86 -5.93 2.95
CA PRO A 86 -14.87 -5.50 2.00
C PRO A 86 -14.89 -6.55 0.88
N PRO A 87 -16.08 -6.89 0.34
CA PRO A 87 -16.18 -7.87 -0.72
C PRO A 87 -15.20 -7.49 -1.82
N VAL A 88 -14.37 -8.44 -2.23
CA VAL A 88 -13.46 -8.27 -3.36
C VAL A 88 -14.34 -7.93 -4.55
N PHE A 89 -14.47 -6.65 -4.89
CA PHE A 89 -15.08 -6.26 -6.14
C PHE A 89 -14.18 -6.87 -7.23
N PRO A 90 -14.69 -7.82 -8.03
CA PRO A 90 -13.92 -8.35 -9.13
C PRO A 90 -13.53 -7.15 -10.00
N ILE A 91 -12.26 -7.07 -10.35
CA ILE A 91 -11.78 -6.06 -11.29
C ILE A 91 -12.38 -6.45 -12.65
N GLU A 92 -13.60 -6.02 -12.94
CA GLU A 92 -14.01 -5.81 -14.31
C GLU A 92 -13.12 -4.68 -14.82
N THR A 93 -12.07 -5.02 -15.55
CA THR A 93 -11.41 -4.11 -16.49
C THR A 93 -12.41 -3.75 -17.60
N LYS A 94 -13.46 -2.99 -17.28
CA LYS A 94 -14.15 -2.19 -18.29
C LYS A 94 -13.28 -0.98 -18.57
N SER A 95 -12.32 -1.22 -19.45
CA SER A 95 -11.57 -0.19 -20.17
C SER A 95 -12.43 0.50 -21.25
N GLU A 96 -13.75 0.35 -21.21
CA GLU A 96 -14.68 0.99 -22.15
C GLU A 96 -15.84 1.62 -21.37
N ASN A 97 -16.12 2.89 -21.68
CA ASN A 97 -17.19 3.75 -21.18
C ASN A 97 -17.01 4.40 -19.79
N VAL A 98 -16.17 5.45 -19.75
CA VAL A 98 -16.49 6.65 -18.97
C VAL A 98 -16.38 7.89 -19.87
N ILE A 99 -17.18 7.89 -20.94
CA ILE A 99 -17.72 9.11 -21.57
C ILE A 99 -19.24 8.90 -21.68
N GLY A 100 -20.01 9.78 -21.05
CA GLY A 100 -21.48 9.71 -20.94
C GLY A 100 -21.91 9.24 -19.55
N GLU A 101 -22.69 9.97 -18.76
CA GLU A 101 -23.72 10.95 -19.09
C GLU A 101 -23.68 12.17 -18.16
N CYS A 102 -24.24 13.26 -18.67
CA CYS A 102 -24.50 14.52 -17.95
C CYS A 102 -25.54 14.37 -16.84
#